data_AF-A0A3Q7GVU8-F1
#
_entry.id   AF-A0A3Q7GVU8-F1
#
_cell.length_a   1.000
_cell.length_b   1.000
_cell.length_c   1.000
_cell.angle_alpha   90.00
_cell.angle_beta   90.00
_cell.angle_gamma   90.00
#
_symmetry.space_group_name_H-M   'P 1'
#
loop_
_entity.id
_entity.type
_entity.pdbx_description
1 polymer ?
#
loop_
_entity_poly.entity_id
_entity_poly.type
_entity_poly.pdbx_seq_one_letter_code
_entity_poly.pdbx_strand_id
1 'polypeptide(L)'
;MKKKSMIKRRWNPKEDDLLQKLVEEHGEKNWSLIVQLILGRSKKSCRFRWCNQLNPQVDRRPFTLDEDDIIIKDHAKFGNQ
;
A
#
# COMPACT_ATOMS: atom_id res chain seq x y z
N MET A 1 11.64 24.46 -11.43
CA MET A 1 10.97 23.74 -10.32
C MET A 1 11.97 22.77 -9.69
N LYS A 2 12.31 22.94 -8.40
CA LYS A 2 13.26 22.05 -7.70
C LYS A 2 12.65 20.65 -7.58
N LYS A 3 13.34 19.62 -8.10
CA LYS A 3 12.96 18.21 -7.87
C LYS A 3 13.08 17.95 -6.36
N LYS A 4 11.95 17.81 -5.66
CA LYS A 4 11.91 17.39 -4.26
C LYS A 4 12.62 16.03 -4.18
N SER A 5 13.72 15.95 -3.44
CA SER A 5 14.51 14.73 -3.32
C SER A 5 13.63 13.64 -2.71
N MET A 6 13.30 12.62 -3.50
CA MET A 6 12.50 11.51 -3.01
C MET A 6 13.37 10.61 -2.16
N ILE A 7 12.91 10.36 -0.95
CA ILE A 7 13.57 9.52 0.02
C ILE A 7 13.39 8.06 -0.41
N LYS A 8 14.49 7.42 -0.81
CA LYS A 8 14.53 5.96 -1.11
C LYS A 8 14.73 5.09 0.13
N ARG A 9 14.72 5.66 1.35
CA ARG A 9 14.97 4.93 2.60
C ARG A 9 13.77 4.11 3.04
N ARG A 10 13.97 3.12 3.92
CA ARG A 10 12.91 2.31 4.54
C ARG A 10 11.85 3.21 5.19
N TRP A 11 10.59 2.78 5.20
CA TRP A 11 9.55 3.43 6.00
C TRP A 11 9.86 3.24 7.48
N ASN A 12 9.65 4.30 8.26
CA ASN A 12 9.76 4.23 9.71
C ASN A 12 8.38 4.31 10.37
N PRO A 13 8.23 3.88 11.63
CA PRO A 13 6.93 3.86 12.31
C PRO A 13 6.19 5.20 12.30
N LYS A 14 6.90 6.33 12.45
CA LYS A 14 6.27 7.67 12.41
C LYS A 14 5.69 8.00 11.03
N GLU A 15 6.37 7.57 9.96
CA GLU A 15 5.83 7.71 8.60
C GLU A 15 4.60 6.82 8.39
N ASP A 16 4.61 5.60 8.95
CA ASP A 16 3.48 4.68 8.87
C ASP A 16 2.27 5.19 9.65
N ASP A 17 2.46 5.70 10.86
CA ASP A 17 1.40 6.29 11.70
C ASP A 17 0.78 7.50 11.00
N LEU A 18 1.62 8.37 10.41
CA LEU A 18 1.14 9.50 9.63
C LEU A 18 0.35 9.05 8.41
N LEU A 19 0.85 8.05 7.67
CA LEU A 19 0.13 7.52 6.51
C LEU A 19 -1.22 6.91 6.92
N GLN A 20 -1.29 6.16 8.02
CA GLN A 20 -2.54 5.62 8.55
C GLN A 20 -3.55 6.72 8.86
N LYS A 21 -3.16 7.72 9.66
CA LYS A 21 -4.04 8.84 10.02
C LYS A 21 -4.57 9.58 8.80
N LEU A 22 -3.70 9.88 7.83
CA LEU A 22 -4.10 10.60 6.62
C LEU A 22 -5.03 9.77 5.72
N VAL A 23 -4.88 8.45 5.70
CA VAL A 23 -5.79 7.56 4.96
C VAL A 23 -7.13 7.44 5.68
N GLU A 24 -7.14 7.39 7.01
CA GLU A 24 -8.37 7.44 7.81
C GLU A 24 -9.13 8.75 7.60
N GLU A 25 -8.43 9.88 7.59
CA GLU A 25 -9.02 11.22 7.48
C GLU A 25 -9.52 11.53 6.06
N HIS A 26 -8.75 11.19 5.04
CA HIS A 26 -9.03 11.60 3.65
C HIS A 26 -9.51 10.46 2.75
N GLY A 27 -9.43 9.21 3.21
CA GLY A 27 -9.74 8.01 2.44
C GLY A 27 -8.62 7.58 1.48
N GLU A 28 -8.53 6.28 1.25
CA GLU A 28 -7.54 5.62 0.37
C GLU A 28 -7.72 5.88 -1.14
N LYS A 29 -8.62 6.80 -1.53
CA LYS A 29 -8.79 7.27 -2.90
C LYS A 29 -8.04 8.57 -3.17
N ASN A 30 -7.71 9.33 -2.13
CA ASN A 30 -7.20 10.71 -2.22
C ASN A 30 -5.68 10.82 -2.05
N TRP A 31 -4.92 9.93 -2.70
CA TRP A 31 -3.46 9.87 -2.58
C TRP A 31 -2.71 11.16 -2.98
N SER A 32 -3.32 11.98 -3.87
CA SER A 32 -2.74 13.25 -4.29
C SER A 32 -2.67 14.26 -3.14
N LEU A 33 -3.62 14.22 -2.20
CA LEU A 33 -3.61 15.02 -0.98
C LEU A 33 -2.64 14.43 0.04
N ILE A 34 -2.74 13.12 0.29
CA ILE A 34 -1.89 12.40 1.26
C ILE A 34 -0.39 12.60 0.97
N VAL A 35 0.03 12.55 -0.30
CA VAL A 35 1.44 12.72 -0.66
C VAL A 35 1.96 14.15 -0.44
N GLN A 36 1.09 15.16 -0.44
CA GLN A 36 1.51 16.54 -0.14
C GLN A 36 1.90 16.69 1.33
N LEU A 37 1.24 15.93 2.20
CA LEU A 37 1.43 15.94 3.64
C LEU A 37 2.60 15.04 4.09
N ILE A 38 2.91 13.99 3.33
CA ILE A 38 4.07 13.12 3.60
C ILE A 38 5.30 13.60 2.80
N LEU A 39 6.21 14.28 3.50
CA LEU A 39 7.43 14.80 2.88
C LEU A 39 8.37 13.68 2.42
N GLY A 40 8.86 13.80 1.18
CA GLY A 40 9.90 12.91 0.64
C GLY A 40 9.39 11.55 0.16
N ARG A 41 8.08 11.26 0.26
CA ARG A 41 7.47 10.06 -0.32
C ARG A 41 6.72 10.38 -1.60
N SER A 42 6.67 9.40 -2.50
CA SER A 42 5.91 9.51 -3.75
C SER A 42 4.51 8.93 -3.59
N LYS A 43 3.57 9.36 -4.43
CA LYS A 43 2.21 8.80 -4.48
C LYS A 43 2.22 7.28 -4.62
N LYS A 44 3.07 6.76 -5.53
CA LYS A 44 3.28 5.33 -5.73
C LYS A 44 3.77 4.64 -4.46
N SER A 45 4.73 5.26 -3.75
CA SER A 45 5.26 4.72 -2.49
C SER A 45 4.22 4.69 -1.38
N CYS A 46 3.43 5.75 -1.20
CA CYS A 46 2.39 5.80 -0.17
C CYS A 46 1.31 4.75 -0.42
N ARG A 47 0.79 4.67 -1.66
CA ARG A 47 -0.20 3.64 -2.04
C ARG A 47 0.34 2.23 -1.84
N PHE A 48 1.57 1.97 -2.32
CA PHE A 48 2.19 0.65 -2.16
C PHE A 48 2.34 0.28 -0.68
N ARG A 49 2.79 1.22 0.17
CA ARG A 49 2.95 0.99 1.61
C ARG A 49 1.61 0.65 2.26
N TRP A 50 0.57 1.41 1.94
CA TRP A 50 -0.78 1.18 2.45
C TRP A 50 -1.33 -0.18 2.02
N CYS A 51 -1.47 -0.40 0.71
CA CYS A 51 -2.14 -1.57 0.15
C CYS A 51 -1.46 -2.90 0.48
N ASN A 52 -0.16 -2.91 0.78
CA ASN A 52 0.56 -4.16 1.06
C ASN A 52 0.86 -4.38 2.55
N GLN A 53 0.94 -3.32 3.37
CA GLN A 53 1.49 -3.45 4.73
C GLN A 53 0.68 -2.76 5.83
N LEU A 54 -0.01 -1.65 5.55
CA LEU A 54 -0.71 -0.90 6.61
C LEU A 54 -2.22 -1.09 6.58
N ASN A 55 -2.82 -1.37 5.42
CA ASN A 55 -4.26 -1.55 5.33
C ASN A 55 -4.69 -2.73 6.23
N PRO A 56 -5.58 -2.51 7.21
CA PRO A 56 -6.07 -3.58 8.09
C PRO A 56 -6.97 -4.59 7.39
N GLN A 57 -7.54 -4.24 6.22
CA GLN A 57 -8.36 -5.16 5.42
C GLN A 57 -7.54 -6.22 4.68
N VAL A 58 -6.21 -6.10 4.70
CA VAL A 58 -5.32 -7.07 4.07
C VAL A 58 -4.98 -8.14 5.08
N ASP A 59 -5.53 -9.34 4.87
CA ASP A 59 -5.15 -10.51 5.64
C ASP A 59 -3.72 -10.94 5.28
N ARG A 60 -2.91 -11.17 6.31
CA ARG A 60 -1.48 -11.52 6.20
C ARG A 60 -1.19 -12.92 6.74
N ARG A 61 -2.23 -13.70 7.04
CA ARG A 61 -2.07 -15.11 7.38
C ARG A 61 -1.65 -15.94 6.14
N PRO A 62 -1.08 -17.13 6.34
CA PRO A 62 -0.93 -18.10 5.26
C PRO A 62 -2.29 -18.45 4.64
N PHE A 63 -2.30 -18.66 3.32
CA PHE A 63 -3.48 -19.20 2.65
C PHE A 63 -3.83 -20.58 3.22
N THR A 64 -5.13 -20.86 3.27
CA THR A 64 -5.66 -22.20 3.53
C THR A 64 -5.58 -23.05 2.26
N LEU A 65 -5.67 -24.36 2.43
CA LEU A 65 -5.68 -25.29 1.29
C LEU A 65 -6.82 -24.99 0.30
N ASP A 66 -7.99 -24.59 0.79
CA ASP A 66 -9.12 -24.22 -0.06
C ASP A 66 -8.84 -22.93 -0.86
N GLU A 67 -8.18 -21.95 -0.24
CA GLU A 67 -7.76 -20.72 -0.92
C GLU A 67 -6.67 -21.00 -1.96
N ASP A 68 -5.69 -21.85 -1.63
CA ASP A 68 -4.67 -22.29 -2.59
C ASP A 68 -5.31 -22.99 -3.80
N ASP A 69 -6.28 -23.86 -3.57
CA ASP A 69 -7.03 -24.53 -4.64
C ASP A 69 -7.78 -23.54 -5.54
N ILE A 70 -8.39 -22.50 -4.95
CA ILE A 70 -9.06 -21.42 -5.71
C ILE A 70 -8.02 -20.65 -6.53
N ILE A 71 -6.90 -20.26 -5.92
CA ILE A 71 -5.82 -19.53 -6.59
C ILE A 71 -5.28 -20.34 -7.78
N ILE A 72 -5.02 -21.63 -7.61
CA ILE A 72 -4.52 -22.51 -8.68
C ILE A 72 -5.55 -22.63 -9.80
N LYS A 73 -6.83 -22.85 -9.48
CA LYS A 73 -7.90 -22.97 -10.47
C LYS A 73 -8.07 -21.68 -11.27
N ASP A 74 -8.08 -20.53 -10.59
CA ASP A 74 -8.22 -19.23 -11.24
C ASP A 74 -6.97 -18.90 -12.07
N HIS A 75 -5.77 -19.21 -11.58
CA HIS A 75 -4.53 -19.06 -12.35
C HIS A 75 -4.52 -19.92 -13.61
N ALA A 76 -4.97 -21.18 -13.53
CA ALA A 76 -5.10 -22.04 -14.70
C ALA A 76 -6.10 -21.49 -15.73
N LYS A 77 -7.12 -20.76 -15.27
CA LYS A 77 -8.16 -20.18 -16.12
C LYS A 77 -7.76 -18.83 -16.74
N PHE A 78 -7.08 -17.97 -16.00
CA PHE A 78 -6.83 -16.57 -16.39
C PHE A 78 -5.34 -16.25 -16.60
N GLY A 79 -4.42 -17.11 -16.15
CA GLY A 79 -2.98 -16.89 -16.22
C GLY A 79 -2.49 -15.80 -15.26
N ASN A 80 -1.36 -15.16 -15.60
CA ASN A 80 -0.78 -14.08 -14.81
C ASN A 80 -1.54 -12.77 -15.04
N GLN A 81 -2.67 -12.61 -14.38
CA GLN A 81 -3.48 -11.38 -14.35
C GLN A 81 -3.67 -10.86 -12.93
#